data_AF-A0A0R1MDR1-F1
#
_entry.id   AF-A0A0R1MDR1-F1
#
_cell.length_a   1.000
_cell.length_b   1.000
_cell.length_c   1.000
_cell.angle_alpha   90.00
_cell.angle_beta   90.00
_cell.angle_gamma   90.00
#
_symmetry.space_group_name_H-M   'P 1'
#
loop_
_entity.id
_entity.type
_entity.pdbx_description
1 polymer ?
#
loop_
_entity_poly.entity_id
_entity_poly.type
_entity_poly.pdbx_seq_one_letter_code
_entity_poly.pdbx_strand_id
1 'polypeptide(L)'
;MCLVCILALLSTSENTHEEKIHFTEIVPTIYLHGYDGSAASTNKLISAAQKSGRARKTLTVQVAPNGHLQLKGKWSWSEKNPLIQVIFTDNTAEIPTEAVWLKNVVSYLQQEYSMQKFNVVSHSMSGPVTYYWAVHLRKKDSPILSKFVPIAGPFNRVIYIDDTPNQNSLDSSGKPVLQNAAYRDYLKYRNNFPKQTHVLNIFGNLEDGSNSDGLVTNTSARSLAYLLRNHVASYQELMVKGPNAQHTLLHSNNATVDQAINNFLWKK
;
A
#
# COMPACT_ATOMS: atom_id res chain seq x y z
N MET A 1 -64.02 -16.01 -42.07
CA MET A 1 -63.02 -17.04 -42.40
C MET A 1 -61.86 -16.37 -43.13
N CYS A 2 -60.65 -16.74 -42.69
CA CYS A 2 -59.29 -16.25 -42.95
C CYS A 2 -58.95 -15.49 -44.24
N LEU A 3 -58.34 -14.33 -44.02
CA LEU A 3 -57.21 -13.77 -44.79
C LEU A 3 -55.96 -14.63 -44.56
N VAL A 4 -55.18 -14.93 -45.61
CA VAL A 4 -53.70 -15.05 -45.50
C VAL A 4 -53.07 -14.60 -46.82
N CYS A 5 -52.46 -13.41 -46.82
CA CYS A 5 -51.45 -13.03 -47.80
C CYS A 5 -50.08 -13.45 -47.27
N ILE A 6 -49.33 -14.21 -48.06
CA ILE A 6 -47.97 -14.66 -47.74
C ILE A 6 -47.02 -13.53 -48.14
N LEU A 7 -46.46 -12.85 -47.14
CA LEU A 7 -45.29 -11.98 -47.28
C LEU A 7 -44.08 -12.72 -46.71
N ALA A 8 -43.19 -13.15 -47.59
CA ALA A 8 -41.89 -13.69 -47.22
C ALA A 8 -41.00 -12.54 -46.74
N LEU A 9 -40.81 -12.44 -45.42
CA LEU A 9 -39.78 -11.58 -44.82
C LEU A 9 -38.50 -12.40 -44.66
N LEU A 10 -37.52 -12.11 -45.50
CA LEU A 10 -36.13 -12.54 -45.34
C LEU A 10 -35.61 -11.95 -44.02
N SER A 11 -35.36 -12.80 -43.03
CA SER A 11 -34.68 -12.43 -41.80
C SER A 11 -33.18 -12.24 -42.10
N THR A 12 -32.74 -11.01 -42.27
CA THR A 12 -31.31 -10.68 -42.14
C THR A 12 -30.96 -10.70 -40.66
N SER A 13 -30.23 -11.73 -40.22
CA SER A 13 -29.63 -11.76 -38.88
C SER A 13 -28.56 -10.68 -38.81
N GLU A 14 -28.88 -9.52 -38.25
CA GLU A 14 -27.87 -8.56 -37.84
C GLU A 14 -27.06 -9.18 -36.70
N ASN A 15 -25.83 -9.54 -37.03
CA ASN A 15 -24.85 -10.07 -36.10
C ASN A 15 -24.33 -8.90 -35.27
N THR A 16 -25.05 -8.50 -34.23
CA THR A 16 -24.58 -7.50 -33.26
C THR A 16 -23.48 -8.13 -32.42
N HIS A 17 -22.25 -7.99 -32.89
CA HIS A 17 -21.08 -8.18 -32.05
C HIS A 17 -21.13 -7.08 -30.97
N GLU A 18 -21.64 -7.41 -29.78
CA GLU A 18 -21.38 -6.61 -28.58
C GLU A 18 -19.87 -6.59 -28.36
N GLU A 19 -19.21 -5.52 -28.80
CA GLU A 19 -17.86 -5.20 -28.37
C GLU A 19 -17.89 -5.09 -26.84
N LYS A 20 -17.34 -6.10 -26.16
CA LYS A 20 -17.04 -5.97 -24.73
C LYS A 20 -16.05 -4.82 -24.58
N ILE A 21 -16.56 -3.65 -24.23
CA ILE A 21 -15.75 -2.49 -23.87
C ILE A 21 -14.89 -2.90 -22.69
N HIS A 22 -13.61 -3.18 -22.96
CA HIS A 22 -12.63 -3.48 -21.93
C HIS A 22 -12.27 -2.20 -21.20
N PHE A 23 -13.04 -1.86 -20.16
CA PHE A 23 -12.67 -0.76 -19.27
C PHE A 23 -11.40 -1.14 -18.51
N THR A 24 -10.31 -0.40 -18.75
CA THR A 24 -9.11 -0.52 -17.92
C THR A 24 -9.42 0.13 -16.57
N GLU A 25 -9.53 -0.70 -15.54
CA GLU A 25 -9.74 -0.27 -14.15
C GLU A 25 -8.64 0.70 -13.73
N ILE A 26 -9.02 1.82 -13.12
CA ILE A 26 -8.09 2.85 -12.61
C ILE A 26 -7.81 2.54 -11.15
N VAL A 27 -6.54 2.29 -10.82
CA VAL A 27 -6.13 1.93 -9.46
C VAL A 27 -5.09 2.93 -8.95
N PRO A 28 -5.49 3.95 -8.16
CA PRO A 28 -4.56 4.90 -7.56
C PRO A 28 -3.54 4.22 -6.64
N THR A 29 -2.38 4.83 -6.50
CA THR A 29 -1.37 4.44 -5.53
C THR A 29 -1.13 5.57 -4.55
N ILE A 30 -1.41 5.31 -3.26
CA ILE A 30 -1.18 6.23 -2.15
C ILE A 30 0.25 6.05 -1.65
N TYR A 31 0.99 7.15 -1.52
CA TYR A 31 2.33 7.19 -0.92
C TYR A 31 2.28 7.84 0.45
N LEU A 32 2.85 7.18 1.47
CA LEU A 32 2.86 7.62 2.86
C LEU A 32 4.29 7.69 3.43
N HIS A 33 4.59 8.74 4.18
CA HIS A 33 5.87 8.92 4.90
C HIS A 33 5.84 8.26 6.29
N GLY A 34 7.01 8.04 6.89
CA GLY A 34 7.13 7.57 8.27
C GLY A 34 7.00 8.68 9.32
N TYR A 35 7.24 8.33 10.58
CA TYR A 35 7.35 9.26 11.71
C TYR A 35 8.38 10.36 11.40
N ASP A 36 8.06 11.60 11.77
CA ASP A 36 8.82 12.82 11.45
C ASP A 36 9.07 13.04 9.94
N GLY A 37 8.31 12.35 9.10
CA GLY A 37 8.41 12.42 7.65
C GLY A 37 7.68 13.63 7.06
N SER A 38 7.85 13.80 5.75
CA SER A 38 7.13 14.84 4.98
C SER A 38 6.98 14.42 3.51
N ALA A 39 6.54 15.35 2.65
CA ALA A 39 6.55 15.15 1.20
C ALA A 39 7.91 14.66 0.67
N ALA A 40 9.01 15.13 1.28
CA ALA A 40 10.37 14.77 0.86
C ALA A 40 10.60 13.26 0.91
N SER A 41 10.02 12.57 1.90
CA SER A 41 10.20 11.13 2.10
C SER A 41 9.66 10.29 0.94
N THR A 42 8.66 10.77 0.20
CA THR A 42 8.03 10.02 -0.89
C THR A 42 8.34 10.58 -2.27
N ASN A 43 8.93 11.79 -2.36
CA ASN A 43 9.21 12.46 -3.63
C ASN A 43 10.09 11.63 -4.59
N LYS A 44 11.09 10.90 -4.08
CA LYS A 44 11.99 10.09 -4.92
C LYS A 44 11.28 8.87 -5.50
N LEU A 45 10.54 8.14 -4.68
CA LEU A 45 9.71 7.01 -5.13
C LEU A 45 8.69 7.44 -6.20
N ILE A 46 7.98 8.55 -5.95
CA ILE A 46 7.03 9.13 -6.91
C ILE A 46 7.75 9.54 -8.20
N SER A 47 8.91 10.18 -8.09
CA SER A 47 9.70 10.57 -9.26
C SER A 47 10.14 9.37 -10.09
N ALA A 48 10.54 8.27 -9.45
CA ALA A 48 10.91 7.03 -10.13
C ALA A 48 9.72 6.40 -10.85
N ALA A 49 8.54 6.36 -10.20
CA ALA A 49 7.30 5.90 -10.81
C ALA A 49 6.95 6.72 -12.07
N GLN A 50 7.05 8.05 -12.01
CA GLN A 50 6.81 8.92 -13.16
C GLN A 50 7.84 8.72 -14.28
N LYS A 51 9.13 8.62 -13.94
CA LYS A 51 10.21 8.37 -14.92
C LYS A 51 10.05 7.02 -15.63
N SER A 52 9.40 6.04 -15.00
CA SER A 52 9.10 4.76 -15.64
C SER A 52 8.03 4.86 -16.73
N GLY A 53 7.33 5.99 -16.85
CA GLY A 53 6.24 6.20 -17.80
C GLY A 53 4.95 5.46 -17.45
N ARG A 54 4.89 4.79 -16.29
CA ARG A 54 3.76 3.93 -15.90
C ARG A 54 2.69 4.63 -15.08
N ALA A 55 3.01 5.75 -14.43
CA ALA A 55 2.15 6.41 -13.46
C ALA A 55 2.44 7.90 -13.38
N ARG A 56 1.47 8.69 -12.91
CA ARG A 56 1.62 10.16 -12.79
C ARG A 56 1.08 10.66 -11.46
N LYS A 57 1.81 11.57 -10.81
CA LYS A 57 1.31 12.26 -9.62
C LYS A 57 0.16 13.19 -10.01
N THR A 58 -0.99 12.98 -9.37
CA THR A 58 -2.22 13.75 -9.63
C THR A 58 -2.61 14.62 -8.44
N LEU A 59 -2.46 14.08 -7.22
CA LEU A 59 -2.86 14.77 -6.00
C LEU A 59 -1.74 14.78 -4.96
N THR A 60 -1.69 15.88 -4.21
CA THR A 60 -1.05 15.95 -2.89
C THR A 60 -2.15 16.24 -1.88
N VAL A 61 -2.27 15.40 -0.86
CA VAL A 61 -3.28 15.51 0.20
C VAL A 61 -2.57 15.76 1.52
N GLN A 62 -2.71 16.97 2.05
CA GLN A 62 -2.27 17.29 3.40
C GLN A 62 -3.40 17.01 4.37
N VAL A 63 -3.12 16.28 5.45
CA VAL A 63 -4.09 15.98 6.50
C VAL A 63 -3.69 16.72 7.77
N ALA A 64 -4.53 17.66 8.18
CA ALA A 64 -4.36 18.42 9.41
C ALA A 64 -4.56 17.52 10.65
N PRO A 65 -4.11 17.93 11.86
CA PRO A 65 -4.22 17.09 13.05
C PRO A 65 -5.67 16.74 13.42
N ASN A 66 -6.62 17.61 13.08
CA ASN A 66 -8.05 17.37 13.24
C ASN A 66 -8.67 16.47 12.15
N GLY A 67 -7.86 15.94 11.23
CA GLY A 67 -8.28 15.07 10.12
C GLY A 67 -8.81 15.81 8.89
N HIS A 68 -8.79 17.15 8.86
CA HIS A 68 -9.21 17.94 7.69
C HIS A 68 -8.24 17.78 6.52
N LEU A 69 -8.78 17.56 5.32
CA LEU A 69 -8.00 17.35 4.10
C LEU A 69 -7.82 18.65 3.31
N GLN A 70 -6.59 18.96 2.93
CA GLN A 70 -6.27 20.02 1.97
C GLN A 70 -5.62 19.41 0.73
N LEU A 71 -6.22 19.61 -0.43
CA LEU A 71 -5.78 18.99 -1.67
C LEU A 71 -5.10 20.00 -2.60
N LYS A 72 -4.04 19.53 -3.27
CA LYS A 72 -3.38 20.23 -4.37
C LYS A 72 -3.27 19.30 -5.57
N GLY A 73 -3.53 19.85 -6.77
CA GLY A 73 -3.51 19.10 -8.03
C GLY A 73 -4.89 18.70 -8.50
N LYS A 74 -4.95 17.86 -9.54
CA LYS A 74 -6.18 17.36 -10.15
C LYS A 74 -5.92 15.97 -10.71
N TRP A 75 -6.86 15.05 -10.49
CA TRP A 75 -6.86 13.74 -11.11
C TRP A 75 -7.86 13.73 -12.29
N SER A 76 -7.34 13.55 -13.50
CA SER A 76 -8.14 13.29 -14.71
C SER A 76 -8.43 11.80 -14.86
N TRP A 77 -9.65 11.43 -15.24
CA TRP A 77 -10.06 10.05 -15.53
C TRP A 77 -9.25 9.36 -16.65
N SER A 78 -8.50 10.12 -17.44
CA SER A 78 -7.56 9.58 -18.42
C SER A 78 -6.29 8.98 -17.79
N GLU A 79 -5.94 9.37 -16.56
CA GLU A 79 -4.79 8.82 -15.83
C GLU A 79 -5.15 7.45 -15.23
N LYS A 80 -4.48 6.40 -15.70
CA LYS A 80 -4.77 5.01 -15.31
C LYS A 80 -4.06 4.58 -14.03
N ASN A 81 -2.91 5.18 -13.73
CA ASN A 81 -2.16 4.91 -12.50
C ASN A 81 -1.86 6.22 -11.76
N PRO A 82 -2.88 6.86 -11.16
CA PRO A 82 -2.73 8.12 -10.46
C PRO A 82 -1.97 7.93 -9.14
N LEU A 83 -0.97 8.78 -8.91
CA LEU A 83 -0.19 8.77 -7.66
C LEU A 83 -0.68 9.87 -6.73
N ILE A 84 -1.01 9.47 -5.51
CA ILE A 84 -1.54 10.33 -4.45
C ILE A 84 -0.48 10.44 -3.36
N GLN A 85 0.11 11.62 -3.18
CA GLN A 85 1.05 11.86 -2.10
C GLN A 85 0.27 12.33 -0.87
N VAL A 86 0.28 11.54 0.20
CA VAL A 86 -0.38 11.91 1.46
C VAL A 86 0.69 12.41 2.45
N ILE A 87 0.36 13.51 3.13
CA ILE A 87 1.24 14.17 4.11
C ILE A 87 0.41 14.39 5.37
N PHE A 88 0.79 13.74 6.46
CA PHE A 88 0.24 14.02 7.79
C PHE A 88 1.00 15.23 8.34
N THR A 89 0.31 16.33 8.66
CA THR A 89 0.99 17.56 9.08
C THR A 89 1.45 17.52 10.53
N ASP A 90 0.75 16.75 11.38
CA ASP A 90 1.32 16.25 12.62
C ASP A 90 1.94 14.88 12.31
N ASN A 91 3.20 14.91 11.90
CA ASN A 91 3.97 13.76 11.44
C ASN A 91 4.57 12.94 12.59
N THR A 92 4.19 13.24 13.83
CA THR A 92 4.62 12.53 15.04
C THR A 92 3.47 11.83 15.77
N ALA A 93 2.27 11.84 15.17
CA ALA A 93 1.12 11.20 15.77
C ALA A 93 1.24 9.68 15.84
N GLU A 94 0.58 9.11 16.84
CA GLU A 94 0.52 7.67 17.06
C GLU A 94 -0.18 6.94 15.89
N ILE A 95 0.20 5.66 15.70
CA ILE A 95 -0.31 4.80 14.61
C ILE A 95 -1.85 4.80 14.47
N PRO A 96 -2.65 4.68 15.55
CA PRO A 96 -4.11 4.72 15.44
C PRO A 96 -4.64 6.05 14.90
N THR A 97 -4.00 7.17 15.25
CA THR A 97 -4.38 8.51 14.79
C THR A 97 -4.10 8.67 13.30
N GLU A 98 -2.90 8.33 12.85
CA GLU A 98 -2.56 8.35 11.42
C GLU A 98 -3.43 7.39 10.59
N ALA A 99 -3.86 6.27 11.18
CA ALA A 99 -4.77 5.34 10.51
C ALA A 99 -6.19 5.91 10.32
N VAL A 100 -6.66 6.73 11.26
CA VAL A 100 -7.90 7.51 11.10
C VAL A 100 -7.75 8.54 9.99
N TRP A 101 -6.59 9.21 9.89
CA TRP A 101 -6.32 10.12 8.79
C TRP A 101 -6.26 9.41 7.43
N LEU A 102 -5.61 8.24 7.36
CA LEU A 102 -5.64 7.39 6.16
C LEU A 102 -7.07 7.00 5.79
N LYS A 103 -7.91 6.66 6.77
CA LYS A 103 -9.34 6.39 6.55
C LYS A 103 -10.05 7.59 5.91
N ASN A 104 -9.79 8.81 6.37
CA ASN A 104 -10.38 10.02 5.81
C ASN A 104 -9.96 10.21 4.35
N VAL A 105 -8.67 10.03 4.04
CA VAL A 105 -8.17 10.09 2.66
C VAL A 105 -8.84 9.04 1.77
N VAL A 106 -8.89 7.78 2.22
CA VAL A 106 -9.51 6.69 1.45
C VAL A 106 -11.00 6.95 1.22
N SER A 107 -11.72 7.44 2.24
CA SER A 107 -13.15 7.76 2.14
C SER A 107 -13.41 8.91 1.17
N TYR A 108 -12.57 9.95 1.22
CA TYR A 108 -12.65 11.07 0.28
C TYR A 108 -12.40 10.60 -1.16
N LEU A 109 -11.35 9.80 -1.40
CA LEU A 109 -11.05 9.28 -2.73
C LEU A 109 -12.14 8.34 -3.24
N GLN A 110 -12.77 7.57 -2.35
CA GLN A 110 -13.93 6.74 -2.68
C GLN A 110 -15.10 7.60 -3.15
N GLN A 111 -15.43 8.68 -2.43
CA GLN A 111 -16.59 9.53 -2.71
C GLN A 111 -16.38 10.38 -3.96
N GLU A 112 -15.24 11.08 -4.05
CA GLU A 112 -14.98 12.07 -5.10
C GLU A 112 -14.52 11.44 -6.42
N TYR A 113 -13.78 10.33 -6.34
CA TYR A 113 -13.20 9.67 -7.51
C TYR A 113 -13.73 8.26 -7.73
N SER A 114 -14.85 7.90 -7.08
CA SER A 114 -15.47 6.57 -7.18
C SER A 114 -14.48 5.41 -7.00
N MET A 115 -13.40 5.63 -6.24
CA MET A 115 -12.28 4.72 -6.11
C MET A 115 -12.73 3.40 -5.47
N GLN A 116 -12.66 2.29 -6.21
CA GLN A 116 -13.04 0.95 -5.71
C GLN A 116 -11.85 0.11 -5.26
N LYS A 117 -10.67 0.39 -5.81
CA LYS A 117 -9.41 -0.28 -5.46
C LYS A 117 -8.30 0.75 -5.37
N PHE A 118 -7.30 0.46 -4.55
CA PHE A 118 -6.11 1.29 -4.45
C PHE A 118 -4.90 0.47 -4.01
N ASN A 119 -3.73 1.02 -4.25
CA ASN A 119 -2.46 0.51 -3.76
C ASN A 119 -1.91 1.44 -2.68
N VAL A 120 -1.05 0.92 -1.82
CA VAL A 120 -0.31 1.72 -0.84
C VAL A 120 1.17 1.39 -0.93
N VAL A 121 2.00 2.42 -1.04
CA VAL A 121 3.44 2.37 -0.77
C VAL A 121 3.69 3.20 0.48
N SER A 122 4.24 2.59 1.53
CA SER A 122 4.47 3.27 2.80
C SER A 122 5.88 3.04 3.31
N HIS A 123 6.43 4.04 3.99
CA HIS A 123 7.72 3.93 4.65
C HIS A 123 7.59 3.91 6.17
N SER A 124 8.40 3.07 6.82
CA SER A 124 8.54 3.01 8.28
C SER A 124 7.19 2.89 8.99
N MET A 125 6.90 3.79 9.94
CA MET A 125 5.66 3.81 10.73
C MET A 125 4.38 3.72 9.88
N SER A 126 4.37 4.24 8.65
CA SER A 126 3.18 4.14 7.80
C SER A 126 2.87 2.73 7.29
N GLY A 127 3.79 1.78 7.43
CA GLY A 127 3.53 0.34 7.25
C GLY A 127 2.49 -0.16 8.28
N PRO A 128 2.82 -0.14 9.58
CA PRO A 128 1.87 -0.39 10.66
C PRO A 128 0.59 0.45 10.63
N VAL A 129 0.64 1.73 10.24
CA VAL A 129 -0.57 2.56 10.02
C VAL A 129 -1.50 1.97 8.98
N THR A 130 -0.95 1.56 7.84
CA THR A 130 -1.73 0.93 6.77
C THR A 130 -2.33 -0.39 7.23
N TYR A 131 -1.57 -1.19 7.98
CA TYR A 131 -2.05 -2.44 8.57
C TYR A 131 -3.17 -2.19 9.59
N TYR A 132 -2.99 -1.24 10.51
CA TYR A 132 -3.98 -0.87 11.52
C TYR A 132 -5.29 -0.41 10.87
N TRP A 133 -5.22 0.46 9.86
CA TRP A 133 -6.37 0.85 9.06
C TRP A 133 -7.09 -0.38 8.48
N ALA A 134 -6.35 -1.31 7.89
CA ALA A 134 -6.90 -2.47 7.20
C ALA A 134 -7.64 -3.44 8.14
N VAL A 135 -7.17 -3.61 9.39
CA VAL A 135 -7.74 -4.56 10.34
C VAL A 135 -8.76 -3.97 11.32
N HIS A 136 -8.70 -2.66 11.60
CA HIS A 136 -9.59 -2.00 12.58
C HIS A 136 -10.60 -1.04 11.95
N LEU A 137 -10.22 -0.32 10.88
CA LEU A 137 -10.99 0.84 10.41
C LEU A 137 -11.68 0.61 9.06
N ARG A 138 -11.20 -0.36 8.29
CA ARG A 138 -11.79 -0.78 7.02
C ARG A 138 -13.19 -1.36 7.24
N LYS A 139 -14.16 -0.83 6.51
CA LYS A 139 -15.54 -1.34 6.47
C LYS A 139 -15.73 -2.25 5.25
N LYS A 140 -16.84 -3.00 5.23
CA LYS A 140 -17.18 -3.90 4.13
C LYS A 140 -17.33 -3.20 2.78
N ASP A 141 -17.77 -1.95 2.80
CA ASP A 141 -17.96 -1.06 1.64
C ASP A 141 -16.75 -0.18 1.34
N SER A 142 -15.67 -0.27 2.12
CA SER A 142 -14.44 0.47 1.84
C SER A 142 -13.77 -0.05 0.55
N PRO A 143 -13.02 0.82 -0.16
CA PRO A 143 -12.24 0.39 -1.32
C PRO A 143 -11.26 -0.73 -0.96
N ILE A 144 -11.00 -1.62 -1.92
CA ILE A 144 -10.13 -2.76 -1.72
C ILE A 144 -8.66 -2.31 -1.79
N LEU A 145 -7.90 -2.57 -0.72
CA LEU A 145 -6.45 -2.50 -0.76
C LEU A 145 -5.93 -3.64 -1.65
N SER A 146 -5.56 -3.31 -2.89
CA SER A 146 -5.16 -4.25 -3.92
C SER A 146 -3.70 -4.66 -3.79
N LYS A 147 -2.80 -3.68 -3.69
CA LYS A 147 -1.35 -3.92 -3.49
C LYS A 147 -0.84 -3.11 -2.31
N PHE A 148 -0.07 -3.75 -1.43
CA PHE A 148 0.54 -3.11 -0.27
C PHE A 148 2.05 -3.32 -0.27
N VAL A 149 2.80 -2.21 -0.22
CA VAL A 149 4.25 -2.19 -0.29
C VAL A 149 4.83 -1.40 0.90
N PRO A 150 4.94 -2.03 2.08
CA PRO A 150 5.67 -1.44 3.19
C PRO A 150 7.18 -1.52 2.92
N ILE A 151 7.86 -0.40 3.14
CA ILE A 151 9.32 -0.25 3.10
C ILE A 151 9.79 0.02 4.53
N ALA A 152 10.59 -0.89 5.09
CA ALA A 152 11.09 -0.79 6.45
C ALA A 152 10.00 -0.66 7.53
N GLY A 153 8.84 -1.31 7.34
CA GLY A 153 7.74 -1.23 8.30
C GLY A 153 8.03 -1.97 9.62
N PRO A 154 8.06 -1.31 10.78
CA PRO A 154 8.28 -1.99 12.06
C PRO A 154 6.97 -2.58 12.59
N PHE A 155 6.58 -3.76 12.11
CA PHE A 155 5.30 -4.36 12.51
C PHE A 155 5.27 -4.86 13.95
N ASN A 156 6.45 -5.09 14.56
CA ASN A 156 6.56 -5.53 15.94
C ASN A 156 7.25 -4.48 16.82
N ARG A 157 8.57 -4.37 16.80
CA ARG A 157 9.36 -3.52 17.70
C ARG A 157 10.28 -2.57 16.91
N VAL A 158 10.77 -1.50 17.54
CA VAL A 158 11.66 -0.50 16.92
C VAL A 158 12.92 -0.32 17.75
N ILE A 159 14.10 -0.28 17.11
CA ILE A 159 15.37 -0.03 17.81
C ILE A 159 15.29 1.35 18.49
N TYR A 160 15.86 1.46 19.69
CA TYR A 160 15.84 2.66 20.55
C TYR A 160 14.50 2.97 21.22
N ILE A 161 13.43 2.25 20.91
CA ILE A 161 12.13 2.36 21.62
C ILE A 161 11.92 1.13 22.47
N ASP A 162 11.78 -0.01 21.81
CA ASP A 162 11.47 -1.27 22.45
C ASP A 162 12.16 -2.46 21.80
N ASP A 163 13.07 -2.31 20.83
CA ASP A 163 13.85 -3.41 20.24
C ASP A 163 15.35 -3.25 20.49
N THR A 164 16.08 -4.37 20.42
CA THR A 164 17.54 -4.40 20.42
C THR A 164 18.01 -5.40 19.38
N PRO A 165 18.96 -5.04 18.49
CA PRO A 165 19.52 -5.95 17.50
C PRO A 165 19.87 -7.32 18.08
N ASN A 166 19.49 -8.38 17.35
CA ASN A 166 19.78 -9.78 17.66
C ASN A 166 19.17 -10.34 18.98
N GLN A 167 18.36 -9.58 19.72
CA GLN A 167 17.70 -10.10 20.94
C GLN A 167 16.36 -10.80 20.67
N ASN A 168 15.71 -10.50 19.55
CA ASN A 168 14.47 -11.13 19.13
C ASN A 168 14.68 -11.98 17.88
N SER A 169 13.90 -13.05 17.76
CA SER A 169 13.93 -13.95 16.62
C SER A 169 12.52 -14.29 16.16
N LEU A 170 12.40 -14.80 14.94
CA LEU A 170 11.20 -15.45 14.46
C LEU A 170 11.30 -16.95 14.79
N ASP A 171 10.25 -17.55 15.31
CA ASP A 171 10.16 -18.99 15.52
C ASP A 171 10.07 -19.76 14.19
N SER A 172 9.98 -21.08 14.24
CA SER A 172 9.84 -21.92 13.03
C SER A 172 8.58 -21.61 12.21
N SER A 173 7.59 -21.01 12.86
CA SER A 173 6.38 -20.53 12.22
C SER A 173 6.53 -19.10 11.72
N GLY A 174 7.68 -18.42 11.85
CA GLY A 174 7.83 -17.03 11.43
C GLY A 174 7.18 -16.01 12.38
N LYS A 175 6.68 -16.43 13.55
CA LYS A 175 6.12 -15.53 14.56
C LYS A 175 7.25 -14.99 15.44
N PRO A 176 7.29 -13.69 15.77
CA PRO A 176 8.30 -13.17 16.67
C PRO A 176 8.12 -13.72 18.09
N VAL A 177 9.23 -14.12 18.72
CA VAL A 177 9.25 -14.66 20.09
C VAL A 177 8.84 -13.58 21.09
N LEU A 178 9.46 -12.40 21.00
CA LEU A 178 9.11 -11.23 21.80
C LEU A 178 8.14 -10.35 21.00
N GLN A 179 6.99 -10.05 21.59
CA GLN A 179 5.92 -9.27 20.95
C GLN A 179 5.60 -8.05 21.82
N ASN A 180 5.52 -6.86 21.23
CA ASN A 180 4.99 -5.71 21.95
C ASN A 180 3.45 -5.69 21.94
N ALA A 181 2.86 -4.66 22.56
CA ALA A 181 1.40 -4.54 22.66
C ALA A 181 0.73 -4.38 21.28
N ALA A 182 1.32 -3.56 20.40
CA ALA A 182 0.80 -3.32 19.06
C ALA A 182 0.77 -4.61 18.22
N TYR A 183 1.85 -5.41 18.22
CA TYR A 183 1.87 -6.68 17.48
C TYR A 183 0.81 -7.67 17.97
N ARG A 184 0.58 -7.76 19.29
CA ARG A 184 -0.46 -8.63 19.86
C ARG A 184 -1.86 -8.19 19.41
N ASP A 185 -2.08 -6.87 19.34
CA ASP A 185 -3.33 -6.31 18.82
C ASP A 185 -3.51 -6.63 17.33
N TYR A 186 -2.47 -6.41 16.52
CA TYR A 186 -2.45 -6.79 15.10
C TYR A 186 -2.78 -8.27 14.90
N LEU A 187 -2.17 -9.14 15.71
CA LEU A 187 -2.37 -10.58 15.65
C LEU A 187 -3.82 -10.97 15.98
N LYS A 188 -4.45 -10.28 16.94
CA LYS A 188 -5.85 -10.50 17.34
C LYS A 188 -6.83 -10.21 16.21
N TYR A 189 -6.59 -9.14 15.44
CA TYR A 189 -7.49 -8.70 14.36
C TYR A 189 -7.03 -9.09 12.95
N ARG A 190 -5.95 -9.87 12.82
CA ARG A 190 -5.33 -10.18 11.52
C ARG A 190 -6.28 -10.75 10.46
N ASN A 191 -7.32 -11.46 10.88
CA ASN A 191 -8.32 -12.05 9.98
C ASN A 191 -9.26 -11.01 9.33
N ASN A 192 -9.16 -9.75 9.73
CA ASN A 192 -9.86 -8.63 9.11
C ASN A 192 -9.08 -8.02 7.94
N PHE A 193 -7.84 -8.43 7.70
CA PHE A 193 -7.04 -7.90 6.60
C PHE A 193 -7.65 -8.32 5.23
N PRO A 194 -7.56 -7.51 4.16
CA PRO A 194 -8.14 -7.89 2.86
C PRO A 194 -7.47 -9.14 2.26
N LYS A 195 -8.26 -10.19 2.02
CA LYS A 195 -7.77 -11.45 1.42
C LYS A 195 -7.24 -11.30 0.00
N GLN A 196 -7.71 -10.30 -0.72
CA GLN A 196 -7.34 -10.04 -2.12
C GLN A 196 -6.02 -9.27 -2.26
N THR A 197 -5.44 -8.79 -1.15
CA THR A 197 -4.24 -7.95 -1.22
C THR A 197 -3.03 -8.77 -1.66
N HIS A 198 -2.23 -8.20 -2.56
CA HIS A 198 -0.87 -8.64 -2.85
C HIS A 198 0.11 -7.79 -2.05
N VAL A 199 1.09 -8.42 -1.39
CA VAL A 199 2.05 -7.73 -0.54
C VAL A 199 3.49 -7.93 -1.03
N LEU A 200 4.25 -6.84 -1.11
CA LEU A 200 5.70 -6.83 -1.27
C LEU A 200 6.30 -6.13 -0.04
N ASN A 201 6.87 -6.89 0.88
CA ASN A 201 7.53 -6.38 2.07
C ASN A 201 9.01 -6.09 1.78
N ILE A 202 9.40 -4.83 1.79
CA ILE A 202 10.78 -4.40 1.51
C ILE A 202 11.45 -3.99 2.83
N PHE A 203 12.66 -4.47 3.10
CA PHE A 203 13.41 -4.10 4.29
C PHE A 203 14.92 -4.18 4.05
N GLY A 204 15.69 -3.47 4.88
CA GLY A 204 17.14 -3.37 4.74
C GLY A 204 17.92 -4.20 5.75
N ASN A 205 19.09 -4.66 5.35
CA ASN A 205 20.12 -5.20 6.24
C ASN A 205 21.46 -4.52 5.90
N LEU A 206 22.02 -3.76 6.85
CA LEU A 206 23.28 -3.04 6.69
C LEU A 206 24.50 -3.96 6.54
N GLU A 207 24.36 -5.26 6.81
CA GLU A 207 25.43 -6.25 6.84
C GLU A 207 26.58 -5.89 7.81
N ASP A 208 26.25 -5.13 8.86
CA ASP A 208 27.13 -4.72 9.97
C ASP A 208 26.99 -5.60 11.22
N GLY A 209 26.28 -6.73 11.10
CA GLY A 209 25.97 -7.65 12.20
C GLY A 209 24.74 -7.29 13.02
N SER A 210 24.10 -6.13 12.79
CA SER A 210 22.87 -5.74 13.51
C SER A 210 21.61 -6.47 13.02
N ASN A 211 21.66 -7.05 11.81
CA ASN A 211 20.47 -7.60 11.12
C ASN A 211 19.32 -6.59 11.05
N SER A 212 19.65 -5.34 10.71
CA SER A 212 18.71 -4.22 10.66
C SER A 212 19.07 -3.23 9.57
N ASP A 213 18.18 -2.28 9.31
CA ASP A 213 18.45 -1.09 8.49
C ASP A 213 18.99 0.11 9.30
N GLY A 214 19.33 -0.12 10.58
CA GLY A 214 19.74 0.89 11.56
C GLY A 214 18.62 1.37 12.49
N LEU A 215 17.34 1.16 12.15
CA LEU A 215 16.19 1.52 13.01
C LEU A 215 15.19 0.37 13.20
N VAL A 216 15.06 -0.50 12.21
CA VAL A 216 14.10 -1.62 12.21
C VAL A 216 14.87 -2.91 12.01
N THR A 217 14.76 -3.81 12.99
CA THR A 217 15.34 -5.15 12.87
C THR A 217 14.63 -5.94 11.77
N ASN A 218 15.36 -6.82 11.10
CA ASN A 218 14.77 -7.75 10.13
C ASN A 218 13.69 -8.62 10.78
N THR A 219 13.86 -9.00 12.05
CA THR A 219 12.82 -9.70 12.83
C THR A 219 11.52 -8.87 12.88
N SER A 220 11.60 -7.58 13.20
CA SER A 220 10.42 -6.70 13.26
C SER A 220 9.76 -6.54 11.89
N ALA A 221 10.52 -6.24 10.84
CA ALA A 221 9.98 -6.04 9.50
C ALA A 221 9.34 -7.33 8.92
N ARG A 222 10.00 -8.47 9.09
CA ARG A 222 9.54 -9.76 8.56
C ARG A 222 8.38 -10.38 9.35
N SER A 223 8.13 -9.91 10.57
CA SER A 223 7.01 -10.39 11.40
C SER A 223 5.62 -10.17 10.75
N LEU A 224 5.53 -9.31 9.73
CA LEU A 224 4.34 -9.14 8.89
C LEU A 224 3.93 -10.46 8.19
N ALA A 225 4.90 -11.31 7.80
CA ALA A 225 4.62 -12.56 7.12
C ALA A 225 3.68 -13.46 7.95
N TYR A 226 3.89 -13.50 9.27
CA TYR A 226 3.05 -14.26 10.18
C TYR A 226 1.67 -13.62 10.37
N LEU A 227 1.59 -12.29 10.46
CA LEU A 227 0.32 -11.56 10.52
C LEU A 227 -0.56 -11.84 9.30
N LEU A 228 0.04 -12.00 8.11
CA LEU A 228 -0.68 -12.18 6.84
C LEU A 228 -0.81 -13.63 6.37
N ARG A 229 -0.23 -14.59 7.11
CA ARG A 229 -0.19 -15.99 6.71
C ARG A 229 -1.57 -16.54 6.37
N ASN A 230 -1.67 -17.17 5.19
CA ASN A 230 -2.89 -17.77 4.65
C ASN A 230 -4.07 -16.79 4.53
N HIS A 231 -3.79 -15.49 4.46
CA HIS A 231 -4.80 -14.44 4.49
C HIS A 231 -4.63 -13.39 3.40
N VAL A 232 -3.67 -13.53 2.47
CA VAL A 232 -3.44 -12.60 1.36
C VAL A 232 -3.26 -13.35 0.06
N ALA A 233 -3.51 -12.68 -1.06
CA ALA A 233 -3.42 -13.28 -2.40
C ALA A 233 -1.98 -13.66 -2.76
N SER A 234 -1.00 -12.84 -2.35
CA SER A 234 0.42 -13.19 -2.40
C SER A 234 1.21 -12.40 -1.37
N TYR A 235 2.34 -12.96 -0.93
CA TYR A 235 3.29 -12.30 -0.05
C TYR A 235 4.71 -12.52 -0.58
N GLN A 236 5.46 -11.44 -0.79
CA GLN A 236 6.85 -11.45 -1.24
C GLN A 236 7.70 -10.61 -0.29
N GLU A 237 8.94 -11.02 -0.08
CA GLU A 237 9.94 -10.25 0.66
C GLU A 237 11.06 -9.80 -0.28
N LEU A 238 11.53 -8.57 -0.11
CA LEU A 238 12.75 -8.07 -0.72
C LEU A 238 13.66 -7.50 0.36
N MET A 239 14.76 -8.20 0.63
CA MET A 239 15.84 -7.71 1.47
C MET A 239 16.84 -6.92 0.62
N VAL A 240 17.02 -5.65 0.94
CA VAL A 240 18.13 -4.83 0.43
C VAL A 240 19.32 -4.99 1.36
N LYS A 241 20.54 -5.08 0.80
CA LYS A 241 21.75 -5.38 1.56
C LYS A 241 22.83 -4.31 1.40
N GLY A 242 23.71 -4.21 2.39
CA GLY A 242 24.85 -3.31 2.42
C GLY A 242 24.49 -1.86 2.77
N PRO A 243 25.39 -0.88 2.53
CA PRO A 243 25.20 0.49 2.99
C PRO A 243 23.92 1.19 2.46
N ASN A 244 23.48 0.84 1.25
CA ASN A 244 22.25 1.39 0.66
C ASN A 244 20.96 0.81 1.26
N ALA A 245 21.09 -0.14 2.20
CA ALA A 245 19.98 -0.70 2.95
C ALA A 245 19.63 0.11 4.21
N GLN A 246 20.32 1.22 4.47
CA GLN A 246 20.01 2.12 5.58
C GLN A 246 18.56 2.63 5.50
N HIS A 247 17.91 2.79 6.64
CA HIS A 247 16.48 3.08 6.79
C HIS A 247 15.91 4.18 5.88
N THR A 248 16.63 5.30 5.72
CA THR A 248 16.26 6.43 4.86
C THR A 248 16.65 6.19 3.40
N LEU A 249 17.80 5.55 3.17
CA LEU A 249 18.26 5.23 1.81
C LEU A 249 17.34 4.24 1.10
N LEU A 250 16.62 3.39 1.82
CA LEU A 250 15.62 2.49 1.21
C LEU A 250 14.56 3.22 0.37
N HIS A 251 14.16 4.45 0.75
CA HIS A 251 13.17 5.25 0.03
C HIS A 251 13.78 6.49 -0.65
N SER A 252 15.09 6.68 -0.53
CA SER A 252 15.82 7.82 -1.08
C SER A 252 17.05 7.35 -1.86
N ASN A 253 16.98 7.48 -3.18
CA ASN A 253 18.06 7.12 -4.12
C ASN A 253 18.40 5.60 -4.17
N ASN A 254 17.39 4.73 -4.13
CA ASN A 254 17.59 3.28 -4.23
C ASN A 254 16.89 2.69 -5.45
N ALA A 255 17.64 2.56 -6.56
CA ALA A 255 17.10 2.07 -7.83
C ALA A 255 16.54 0.64 -7.75
N THR A 256 17.13 -0.22 -6.90
CA THR A 256 16.63 -1.59 -6.68
C THR A 256 15.24 -1.56 -6.07
N VAL A 257 15.02 -0.73 -5.05
CA VAL A 257 13.71 -0.54 -4.42
C VAL A 257 12.72 0.08 -5.41
N ASP A 258 13.11 1.16 -6.09
CA ASP A 258 12.28 1.85 -7.08
C ASP A 258 11.79 0.89 -8.18
N GLN A 259 12.69 0.07 -8.74
CA GLN A 259 12.35 -0.90 -9.77
C GLN A 259 11.44 -2.01 -9.25
N ALA A 260 11.71 -2.53 -8.05
CA ALA A 260 10.88 -3.57 -7.43
C ALA A 260 9.45 -3.08 -7.21
N ILE A 261 9.28 -1.88 -6.66
CA ILE A 261 7.96 -1.25 -6.44
C ILE A 261 7.24 -1.08 -7.78
N ASN A 262 7.88 -0.46 -8.77
CA ASN A 262 7.24 -0.15 -10.04
C ASN A 262 6.86 -1.44 -10.81
N ASN A 263 7.69 -2.47 -10.73
CA ASN A 263 7.39 -3.77 -11.33
C ASN A 263 6.22 -4.45 -10.61
N PHE A 264 6.25 -4.46 -9.28
CA PHE A 264 5.18 -5.05 -8.48
C PHE A 264 3.84 -4.35 -8.70
N LEU A 265 3.83 -3.02 -8.84
CA LEU A 265 2.61 -2.24 -9.04
C LEU A 265 2.05 -2.35 -10.46
N TRP A 266 2.90 -2.28 -11.50
CA TRP A 266 2.42 -2.01 -12.87
C TRP A 266 3.02 -2.90 -13.97
N LYS A 267 3.87 -3.88 -13.66
CA LYS A 267 4.31 -4.83 -14.68
C LYS A 267 3.12 -5.69 -15.11
N LYS A 268 2.88 -5.74 -16.42
CA LYS A 268 1.94 -6.65 -17.07
C LYS A 268 2.58 -8.02 -17.23
#